data_AF-L8WHG5-F1
#
_entry.id   AF-L8WHG5-F1
#
_cell.length_a   1.000
_cell.length_b   1.000
_cell.length_c   1.000
_cell.angle_alpha   90.00
_cell.angle_beta   90.00
_cell.angle_gamma   90.00
#
_symmetry.space_group_name_H-M   'P 1'
#
loop_
_entity.id
_entity.type
_entity.pdbx_description
1 polymer ?
#
loop_
_entity_poly.entity_id
_entity_poly.type
_entity_poly.pdbx_seq_one_letter_code
_entity_poly.pdbx_strand_id
1 'polypeptide(L)'
;MGLISLVKAAIDAGFSIGFLVYLLGWDLGLHIVNAIRPSKQIGSVVALDIRGQDGTWGEFQPPRPADARSPCPALNALANHGILPRNGRGITWKELGEASRGVYNLAPTLCKQVPWATAKLLYSGRDWNETMTLDDLNAHGAIEHDASYTRT
;
A
#
# COMPACT_ATOMS: atom_id res chain seq x y z
N MET A 1 13.49 -10.38 31.56
CA MET A 1 13.02 -9.76 30.30
C MET A 1 14.13 -9.23 29.38
N GLY A 2 15.44 -9.45 29.64
CA GLY A 2 16.52 -8.70 28.98
C GLY A 2 17.10 -9.24 27.66
N LEU A 3 17.49 -10.52 27.56
CA LEU A 3 18.29 -11.00 26.41
C LEU A 3 17.44 -11.54 25.25
N ILE A 4 16.43 -12.36 25.54
CA ILE A 4 15.57 -12.96 24.50
C ILE A 4 14.79 -11.90 23.73
N SER A 5 14.31 -10.86 24.43
CA SER A 5 13.61 -9.74 23.80
C SER A 5 14.53 -8.95 22.86
N LEU A 6 15.75 -8.67 23.31
CA LEU A 6 16.76 -7.97 22.52
C LEU A 6 17.16 -8.76 21.26
N VAL A 7 17.35 -10.07 21.39
CA VAL A 7 17.66 -10.95 20.25
C VAL A 7 16.50 -10.96 19.24
N LYS A 8 15.25 -11.06 19.70
CA LYS A 8 14.09 -10.98 18.81
C LYS A 8 13.99 -9.64 18.08
N ALA A 9 14.20 -8.53 18.81
CA ALA A 9 14.19 -7.19 18.22
C ALA A 9 15.31 -7.02 17.18
N ALA A 10 16.51 -7.54 17.44
CA ALA A 10 17.62 -7.49 16.49
C ALA A 10 17.35 -8.33 15.23
N ILE A 11 16.77 -9.53 15.38
CA ILE A 11 16.37 -10.37 14.25
C ILE A 11 15.30 -9.67 13.42
N ASP A 12 14.28 -9.12 14.06
CA ASP A 12 13.21 -8.40 13.37
C ASP A 12 13.75 -7.19 12.62
N ALA A 13 14.61 -6.37 13.26
CA ALA A 13 15.28 -5.25 12.62
C ALA A 13 16.14 -5.70 11.42
N GLY A 14 16.89 -6.79 11.57
CA GLY A 14 17.70 -7.37 10.49
C GLY A 14 16.86 -7.79 9.28
N PHE A 15 15.74 -8.48 9.52
CA PHE A 15 14.79 -8.86 8.46
C PHE A 15 14.18 -7.62 7.80
N SER A 16 13.80 -6.63 8.60
CA SER A 16 13.22 -5.36 8.17
C SER A 16 14.14 -4.58 7.22
N ILE A 17 15.41 -4.44 7.62
CA ILE A 17 16.44 -3.75 6.84
C ILE A 17 16.77 -4.56 5.58
N GLY A 18 16.94 -5.88 5.69
CA GLY A 18 17.20 -6.74 4.55
C GLY A 18 16.10 -6.67 3.49
N PHE A 19 14.83 -6.68 3.92
CA PHE A 19 13.69 -6.53 3.02
C PHE A 19 13.65 -5.17 2.34
N LEU A 20 13.92 -4.08 3.08
CA LEU A 20 14.02 -2.74 2.51
C LEU A 20 15.14 -2.64 1.46
N VAL A 21 16.34 -3.13 1.78
CA VAL A 21 17.48 -3.12 0.85
C VAL A 21 17.16 -3.92 -0.42
N TYR A 22 16.49 -5.08 -0.27
CA TYR A 22 16.01 -5.86 -1.41
C TYR A 22 15.04 -5.06 -2.30
N LEU A 23 14.03 -4.40 -1.70
CA LEU A 23 13.06 -3.60 -2.46
C LEU A 23 13.71 -2.39 -3.15
N LEU A 24 14.63 -1.70 -2.47
CA LEU A 24 15.37 -0.59 -3.05
C LEU A 24 16.27 -1.05 -4.21
N GLY A 25 16.93 -2.21 -4.07
CA GLY A 25 17.70 -2.81 -5.15
C GLY A 25 16.83 -3.19 -6.35
N TRP A 26 15.64 -3.71 -6.10
CA TRP A 26 14.67 -4.00 -7.15
C TRP A 26 14.19 -2.74 -7.86
N ASP A 27 13.88 -1.67 -7.12
CA ASP A 27 13.44 -0.39 -7.68
C ASP A 27 14.56 0.29 -8.48
N LEU A 28 15.80 0.22 -8.01
CA LEU A 28 16.97 0.67 -8.76
C LEU A 28 17.13 -0.13 -10.06
N GLY A 29 16.95 -1.45 -10.02
CA GLY A 29 16.96 -2.30 -11.21
C GLY A 29 15.88 -1.89 -12.21
N LEU A 30 14.64 -1.70 -11.76
CA LEU A 30 13.54 -1.20 -12.59
C LEU A 30 13.87 0.17 -13.19
N HIS A 31 14.49 1.07 -12.42
CA HIS A 31 14.91 2.39 -12.88
C HIS A 31 15.93 2.29 -14.01
N ILE A 32 17.00 1.51 -13.83
CA ILE A 32 18.03 1.29 -14.86
C ILE A 32 17.42 0.67 -16.12
N VAL A 33 16.56 -0.34 -15.96
CA VAL A 33 15.88 -0.99 -17.09
C VAL A 33 14.98 -0.01 -17.84
N ASN A 34 14.23 0.83 -17.12
CA ASN A 34 13.37 1.85 -17.72
C ASN A 34 14.15 2.95 -18.44
N ALA A 35 15.40 3.22 -18.04
CA ALA A 35 16.27 4.18 -18.72
C ALA A 35 16.79 3.66 -20.08
N ILE A 36 16.85 2.34 -20.27
CA ILE A 36 17.43 1.70 -21.46
C ILE A 36 16.34 1.19 -22.41
N ARG A 37 15.20 0.73 -21.88
CA ARG A 37 14.13 0.13 -22.68
C ARG A 37 13.31 1.20 -23.41
N PRO A 38 12.80 0.90 -24.61
CA PRO A 38 11.84 1.77 -25.29
C PRO A 38 10.61 2.03 -24.42
N SER A 39 10.04 3.23 -24.55
CA SER A 39 8.80 3.59 -23.86
C SER A 39 7.67 2.63 -24.23
N LYS A 40 6.89 2.25 -23.22
CA LYS A 40 5.67 1.47 -23.41
C LYS A 40 4.61 2.32 -24.12
N GLN A 41 3.71 1.67 -24.84
CA GLN A 41 2.56 2.35 -25.45
C GLN A 41 1.70 3.02 -24.38
N ILE A 42 1.14 4.18 -24.68
CA ILE A 42 0.24 4.89 -23.78
C ILE A 42 -0.92 3.97 -23.40
N GLY A 43 -1.21 3.85 -22.10
CA GLY A 43 -2.26 2.97 -21.56
C GLY A 43 -1.84 1.51 -21.34
N SER A 44 -0.67 1.06 -21.82
CA SER A 44 -0.24 -0.35 -21.73
C SER A 44 0.48 -0.73 -20.41
N VAL A 45 0.60 0.21 -19.48
CA VAL A 45 1.40 0.04 -18.26
C VAL A 45 0.60 -0.62 -17.12
N VAL A 46 -0.71 -0.39 -17.09
CA VAL A 46 -1.64 -0.98 -16.13
C VAL A 46 -2.45 -2.05 -16.85
N ALA A 47 -2.67 -3.19 -16.18
CA ALA A 47 -3.36 -4.31 -16.77
C ALA A 47 -4.85 -3.98 -17.07
N LEU A 48 -5.36 -4.51 -18.20
CA LEU A 48 -6.72 -4.27 -18.74
C LEU A 48 -7.84 -5.03 -17.99
N ASP A 49 -7.49 -5.83 -16.99
CA ASP A 49 -8.41 -6.46 -16.06
C ASP A 49 -8.68 -5.55 -14.84
N ILE A 50 -7.69 -4.74 -14.47
CA ILE A 50 -7.77 -3.76 -13.38
C ILE A 50 -8.31 -2.40 -13.89
N ARG A 51 -7.92 -2.00 -15.09
CA ARG A 51 -8.61 -0.96 -15.86
C ARG A 51 -9.76 -1.61 -16.60
N GLY A 52 -10.97 -1.05 -16.57
CA GLY A 52 -11.99 -1.37 -17.56
C GLY A 52 -11.39 -1.29 -18.97
N GLN A 53 -11.96 -2.04 -19.92
CA GLN A 53 -11.47 -2.09 -21.31
C GLN A 53 -11.40 -0.70 -21.99
N ASP A 54 -12.09 0.29 -21.43
CA ASP A 54 -12.14 1.71 -21.82
C ASP A 54 -11.15 2.61 -21.05
N GLY A 55 -10.34 2.06 -20.15
CA GLY A 55 -9.41 2.79 -19.28
C GLY A 55 -10.04 3.35 -18.00
N THR A 56 -11.31 3.02 -17.69
CA THR A 56 -11.98 3.45 -16.46
C THR A 56 -11.70 2.50 -15.30
N TRP A 57 -12.08 2.85 -14.07
CA TRP A 57 -11.98 1.97 -12.88
C TRP A 57 -13.33 1.31 -12.54
N GLY A 58 -14.20 1.15 -13.53
CA GLY A 58 -15.59 0.77 -13.29
C GLY A 58 -16.40 1.89 -12.61
N GLU A 59 -17.62 1.57 -12.21
CA GLU A 59 -18.57 2.53 -11.66
C GLU A 59 -18.12 3.07 -10.29
N PHE A 60 -17.98 4.39 -10.22
CA PHE A 60 -17.80 5.12 -8.97
C PHE A 60 -19.07 5.03 -8.12
N GLN A 61 -18.91 4.69 -6.84
CA GLN A 61 -19.97 4.81 -5.85
C GLN A 61 -19.45 5.58 -4.64
N PRO A 62 -20.16 6.62 -4.17
CA PRO A 62 -19.76 7.34 -2.98
C PRO A 62 -19.81 6.42 -1.74
N PRO A 63 -18.94 6.65 -0.73
CA PRO A 63 -18.99 5.88 0.50
C PRO A 63 -20.34 6.09 1.20
N ARG A 64 -20.89 5.02 1.76
CA ARG A 64 -22.04 5.09 2.67
C ARG A 64 -21.57 5.58 4.04
N PRO A 65 -22.45 6.13 4.88
CA PRO A 65 -22.06 6.61 6.22
C PRO A 65 -21.34 5.59 7.10
N ALA A 66 -21.60 4.30 6.92
CA ALA A 66 -20.95 3.23 7.68
C ALA A 66 -19.64 2.73 7.04
N ASP A 67 -19.32 3.11 5.81
CA ASP A 67 -18.12 2.62 5.10
C ASP A 67 -16.86 3.30 5.65
N ALA A 68 -15.80 2.52 5.87
CA ALA A 68 -14.54 3.05 6.36
C ALA A 68 -13.75 3.71 5.23
N ARG A 69 -13.10 4.83 5.53
CA ARG A 69 -12.18 5.52 4.64
C ARG A 69 -10.95 5.98 5.42
N SER A 70 -9.85 6.11 4.69
CA SER A 70 -8.52 6.45 5.22
C SER A 70 -8.20 7.92 5.00
N PRO A 71 -7.09 8.46 5.54
CA PRO A 71 -6.67 9.82 5.19
C PRO A 71 -6.10 9.86 3.76
N CYS A 72 -5.72 8.71 3.17
CA CYS A 72 -5.12 8.63 1.84
C CYS A 72 -6.19 8.72 0.71
N PRO A 73 -6.12 9.74 -0.17
CA PRO A 73 -7.07 9.87 -1.26
C PRO A 73 -6.99 8.73 -2.27
N ALA A 74 -5.80 8.17 -2.52
CA ALA A 74 -5.61 7.07 -3.46
C ALA A 74 -6.34 5.80 -3.02
N LEU A 75 -6.24 5.43 -1.73
CA LEU A 75 -6.92 4.25 -1.20
C LEU A 75 -8.44 4.43 -1.18
N ASN A 76 -8.90 5.64 -0.87
CA ASN A 76 -10.33 5.96 -0.88
C ASN A 76 -10.93 5.86 -2.29
N ALA A 77 -10.19 6.26 -3.32
CA ALA A 77 -10.61 6.07 -4.70
C ALA A 77 -10.72 4.59 -5.06
N LEU A 78 -9.77 3.73 -4.66
CA LEU A 78 -9.84 2.29 -4.90
C LEU A 78 -11.10 1.66 -4.27
N ALA A 79 -11.45 2.04 -3.04
CA ALA A 79 -12.66 1.56 -2.39
C ALA A 79 -13.94 2.12 -3.06
N ASN A 80 -13.95 3.40 -3.47
CA ASN A 80 -15.08 4.00 -4.17
C ASN A 80 -15.31 3.41 -5.57
N HIS A 81 -14.29 2.80 -6.18
CA HIS A 81 -14.38 2.10 -7.46
C HIS A 81 -14.55 0.58 -7.30
N GLY A 82 -14.58 0.07 -6.06
CA GLY A 82 -14.75 -1.37 -5.80
C GLY A 82 -13.52 -2.23 -6.13
N ILE A 83 -12.36 -1.61 -6.34
CA ILE A 83 -11.08 -2.31 -6.49
C ILE A 83 -10.61 -2.85 -5.14
N LEU A 84 -10.81 -2.05 -4.09
CA LEU A 84 -10.82 -2.55 -2.71
C LEU A 84 -12.28 -2.77 -2.27
N PRO A 85 -12.54 -3.61 -1.26
CA PRO A 85 -13.85 -3.71 -0.63
C PRO A 85 -14.48 -2.34 -0.39
N ARG A 86 -15.68 -2.10 -0.95
CA ARG A 86 -16.34 -0.78 -0.94
C ARG A 86 -16.60 -0.25 0.47
N ASN A 87 -16.80 -1.16 1.42
CA ASN A 87 -16.98 -0.86 2.84
C ASN A 87 -15.67 -0.49 3.56
N GLY A 88 -14.52 -0.56 2.88
CA GLY A 88 -13.19 -0.25 3.39
C GLY A 88 -12.66 -1.22 4.43
N ARG A 89 -13.21 -2.44 4.54
CA ARG A 89 -12.92 -3.41 5.63
C ARG A 89 -12.47 -4.76 5.11
N GLY A 90 -11.78 -5.51 5.96
CA GLY A 90 -11.39 -6.89 5.67
C GLY A 90 -10.31 -6.99 4.59
N ILE A 91 -9.47 -5.97 4.49
CA ILE A 91 -8.44 -5.82 3.45
C ILE A 91 -7.12 -6.32 4.02
N THR A 92 -6.47 -7.29 3.39
CA THR A 92 -5.11 -7.65 3.82
C THR A 92 -4.10 -6.58 3.40
N TRP A 93 -3.01 -6.44 4.15
CA TRP A 93 -1.91 -5.51 3.76
C TRP A 93 -1.34 -5.86 2.38
N LYS A 94 -1.32 -7.15 2.06
CA LYS A 94 -1.01 -7.67 0.72
C LYS A 94 -1.94 -7.12 -0.35
N GLU A 95 -3.24 -7.32 -0.20
CA GLU A 95 -4.24 -6.87 -1.17
C GLU A 95 -4.18 -5.36 -1.36
N LEU A 96 -4.00 -4.60 -0.27
CA LEU A 96 -3.83 -3.15 -0.35
C LEU A 96 -2.64 -2.76 -1.23
N GLY A 97 -1.48 -3.40 -1.00
CA GLY A 97 -0.27 -3.16 -1.77
C GLY A 97 -0.39 -3.58 -3.24
N GLU A 98 -0.94 -4.77 -3.50
CA GLU A 98 -1.12 -5.32 -4.83
C GLU A 98 -2.13 -4.52 -5.65
N ALA A 99 -3.26 -4.11 -5.06
CA ALA A 99 -4.23 -3.23 -5.70
C ALA A 99 -3.62 -1.86 -6.03
N SER A 100 -2.91 -1.25 -5.09
CA SER A 100 -2.24 0.05 -5.31
C SER A 100 -1.21 -0.03 -6.42
N ARG A 101 -0.39 -1.09 -6.44
CA ARG A 101 0.59 -1.32 -7.49
C ARG A 101 -0.07 -1.53 -8.84
N GLY A 102 -1.10 -2.38 -8.89
CA GLY A 102 -1.81 -2.73 -10.11
C GLY A 102 -2.45 -1.51 -10.77
N VAL A 103 -3.16 -0.70 -10.00
CA VAL A 103 -3.95 0.44 -10.52
C VAL A 103 -3.09 1.65 -10.83
N TYR A 104 -2.18 2.00 -9.92
CA TYR A 104 -1.42 3.25 -9.98
C TYR A 104 -0.02 3.08 -10.58
N ASN A 105 0.41 1.85 -10.86
CA ASN A 105 1.76 1.53 -11.30
C ASN A 105 2.84 2.12 -10.38
N LEU A 106 2.59 2.02 -9.07
CA LEU A 106 3.50 2.53 -8.04
C LEU A 106 4.67 1.58 -7.80
N ALA A 107 5.77 2.15 -7.31
CA ALA A 107 6.99 1.43 -7.00
C ALA A 107 6.72 0.30 -5.97
N PRO A 108 7.37 -0.87 -6.13
CA PRO A 108 7.34 -1.96 -5.15
C PRO A 108 7.66 -1.52 -3.72
N THR A 109 8.64 -0.63 -3.53
CA THR A 109 8.94 -0.11 -2.18
C THR A 109 7.73 0.56 -1.56
N LEU A 110 7.05 1.46 -2.29
CA LEU A 110 5.84 2.12 -1.79
C LEU A 110 4.71 1.12 -1.52
N CYS A 111 4.51 0.14 -2.39
CA CYS A 111 3.37 -0.78 -2.28
C CYS A 111 3.59 -1.94 -1.29
N LYS A 112 4.84 -2.24 -0.91
CA LYS A 112 5.17 -3.35 0.00
C LYS A 112 5.73 -2.87 1.32
N GLN A 113 6.71 -1.96 1.29
CA GLN A 113 7.36 -1.50 2.51
C GLN A 113 6.41 -0.65 3.36
N VAL A 114 5.68 0.29 2.76
CA VAL A 114 4.82 1.20 3.53
C VAL A 114 3.70 0.42 4.24
N PRO A 115 2.89 -0.42 3.57
CA PRO A 115 1.85 -1.18 4.27
C PRO A 115 2.41 -2.11 5.35
N TRP A 116 3.54 -2.76 5.08
CA TRP A 116 4.21 -3.64 6.04
C TRP A 116 4.75 -2.88 7.27
N ALA A 117 5.35 -1.71 7.07
CA ALA A 117 5.84 -0.87 8.17
C ALA A 117 4.68 -0.28 8.98
N THR A 118 3.62 0.17 8.30
CA THR A 118 2.39 0.65 8.94
C THR A 118 1.72 -0.45 9.77
N ALA A 119 1.62 -1.68 9.26
CA ALA A 119 1.10 -2.83 10.02
C ALA A 119 1.88 -3.06 11.32
N LYS A 120 3.21 -3.01 11.25
CA LYS A 120 4.07 -3.13 12.43
C LYS A 120 3.86 -2.01 13.44
N LEU A 121 3.76 -0.76 12.97
CA LEU A 121 3.57 0.42 13.84
C LEU A 121 2.21 0.40 14.53
N LEU A 122 1.13 0.10 13.80
CA LEU A 122 -0.23 0.14 14.33
C LEU A 122 -0.59 -1.06 15.21
N TYR A 123 -0.07 -2.25 14.89
CA TYR A 123 -0.54 -3.50 15.48
C TYR A 123 0.55 -4.34 16.15
N SER A 124 1.73 -3.77 16.38
CA SER A 124 2.82 -4.47 17.10
C SER A 124 3.16 -5.84 16.51
N GLY A 125 3.22 -5.95 15.18
CA GLY A 125 3.65 -7.17 14.48
C GLY A 125 2.56 -7.93 13.71
N ARG A 126 1.44 -7.27 13.38
CA ARG A 126 0.48 -7.80 12.39
C ARG A 126 1.22 -8.19 11.11
N ASP A 127 0.92 -9.39 10.61
CA ASP A 127 1.58 -9.91 9.42
C ASP A 127 0.97 -9.39 8.11
N TRP A 128 1.58 -9.78 6.99
CA TRP A 128 1.19 -9.36 5.63
C TRP A 128 -0.17 -9.89 5.15
N ASN A 129 -0.66 -10.98 5.74
CA ASN A 129 -1.89 -11.69 5.36
C ASN A 129 -3.06 -11.39 6.29
N GLU A 130 -2.81 -10.77 7.44
CA GLU A 130 -3.85 -10.26 8.32
C GLU A 130 -4.60 -9.08 7.69
N THR A 131 -5.88 -8.96 8.03
CA THR A 131 -6.78 -7.94 7.50
C THR A 131 -6.73 -6.65 8.30
N MET A 132 -7.12 -5.55 7.69
CA MET A 132 -7.27 -4.23 8.28
C MET A 132 -8.49 -3.50 7.69
N THR A 133 -8.80 -2.36 8.30
CA THR A 133 -9.81 -1.41 7.86
C THR A 133 -9.14 -0.10 7.45
N LEU A 134 -9.66 0.57 6.43
CA LEU A 134 -9.08 1.82 5.94
C LEU A 134 -9.01 2.93 7.00
N ASP A 135 -9.92 2.96 7.96
CA ASP A 135 -9.92 3.95 9.05
C ASP A 135 -8.86 3.68 10.13
N ASP A 136 -8.26 2.50 10.17
CA ASP A 136 -7.10 2.20 11.01
C ASP A 136 -5.91 3.11 10.67
N LEU A 137 -5.83 3.55 9.42
CA LEU A 137 -4.82 4.48 8.93
C LEU A 137 -5.01 5.92 9.45
N ASN A 138 -6.10 6.22 10.17
CA ASN A 138 -6.31 7.51 10.81
C ASN A 138 -5.57 7.66 12.15
N ALA A 139 -4.83 6.63 12.59
CA ALA A 139 -4.04 6.70 13.81
C ALA A 139 -2.90 7.73 13.67
N HIS A 140 -3.06 8.84 14.39
CA HIS A 140 -2.12 9.96 14.38
C HIS A 140 -0.74 9.58 14.89
N GLY A 141 0.31 10.09 14.23
CA GLY A 141 1.71 9.83 14.61
C GLY A 141 2.23 8.45 14.21
N ALA A 142 1.42 7.66 13.50
CA ALA A 142 1.87 6.45 12.83
C ALA A 142 2.27 6.76 11.39
N ILE A 143 1.38 6.48 10.43
CA ILE A 143 1.56 6.91 9.03
C ILE A 143 0.83 8.23 8.73
N GLU A 144 -0.26 8.50 9.45
CA GLU A 144 -0.95 9.78 9.43
C GLU A 144 -0.13 10.82 10.21
N HIS A 145 -0.07 12.05 9.68
CA HIS A 145 0.86 13.08 10.15
C HIS A 145 0.34 14.50 9.87
N ASP A 146 0.89 15.45 10.64
CA ASP A 146 0.64 16.89 10.51
C ASP A 146 1.03 17.45 9.12
N ALA A 147 0.50 18.63 8.81
CA ALA A 147 0.75 19.34 7.55
C ALA A 147 0.28 18.54 6.31
N SER A 148 -0.78 17.75 6.46
CA SER A 148 -1.50 17.15 5.35
C SER A 148 -2.07 18.23 4.42
N TYR A 149 -1.96 18.03 3.10
CA TYR A 149 -2.40 19.04 2.11
C TYR A 149 -3.92 19.32 2.13
N THR A 150 -4.73 18.36 2.55
CA THR A 150 -6.20 18.42 2.42
C THR A 150 -6.95 17.90 3.65
N ARG A 151 -6.23 17.58 4.72
CA ARG A 151 -6.79 17.06 5.98
C ARG A 151 -6.28 17.96 7.11
N THR A 152 -7.15 18.19 8.08
CA THR A 152 -6.89 18.98 9.29
C THR A 152 -6.62 18.07 10.47
#